data_AF-A0A3A9GX92-F1
#
_entry.id   AF-A0A3A9GX92-F1
#
_cell.length_a   1.000
_cell.length_b   1.000
_cell.length_c   1.000
_cell.angle_alpha   90.00
_cell.angle_beta   90.00
_cell.angle_gamma   90.00
#
_symmetry.space_group_name_H-M   'P 1'
#
loop_
_entity.id
_entity.type
_entity.pdbx_description
1 polymer ?
#
loop_
_entity_poly.entity_id
_entity_poly.type
_entity_poly.pdbx_seq_one_letter_code
_entity_poly.pdbx_strand_id
1 'polypeptide(L)'
;MGLEEIRKNIDAVDVKMRELFLKRMDLSRQVVEEKKRTGAKVYVPKREEEVILGRIKGMEEHVPEYKMFVRQVMAISRIYQYSCLALPESLNILSSGKDKFILKFSCDVNSEQLLAAFTALRTAGIAIHEMQWESVGETLNCSITISGDFTSELTKAAVLLIYEENEHVSVQKAEE
;
A
#
# COMPACT_ATOMS: atom_id res chain seq x y z
N MET A 1 -17.96 34.10 6.31
CA MET A 1 -18.39 33.09 5.33
C MET A 1 -19.36 32.13 6.00
N GLY A 2 -20.46 31.80 5.32
CA GLY A 2 -21.41 30.79 5.82
C GLY A 2 -20.94 29.35 5.51
N LEU A 3 -21.55 28.35 6.15
CA LEU A 3 -21.19 26.94 5.96
C LEU A 3 -21.23 26.50 4.49
N GLU A 4 -22.24 26.94 3.74
CA GLU A 4 -22.41 26.57 2.33
C GLU A 4 -21.28 27.14 1.45
N GLU A 5 -20.84 28.35 1.73
CA GLU A 5 -19.72 28.99 1.05
C GLU A 5 -18.39 28.30 1.37
N ILE A 6 -18.18 27.92 2.64
CA ILE A 6 -17.02 27.13 3.06
C ILE A 6 -16.97 25.79 2.29
N ARG A 7 -18.10 25.08 2.17
CA ARG A 7 -18.18 23.81 1.42
C ARG A 7 -17.88 23.99 -0.06
N LYS A 8 -18.41 25.03 -0.71
CA LYS A 8 -18.09 25.35 -2.11
C LYS A 8 -16.58 25.59 -2.32
N ASN A 9 -15.91 26.22 -1.36
CA ASN A 9 -14.47 26.41 -1.44
C ASN A 9 -13.69 25.11 -1.25
N ILE A 10 -14.14 24.21 -0.36
CA ILE A 10 -13.57 22.86 -0.22
C ILE A 10 -13.72 22.09 -1.53
N ASP A 11 -14.90 22.07 -2.13
CA ASP A 11 -15.16 21.38 -3.40
C ASP A 11 -14.18 21.86 -4.50
N ALA A 12 -13.94 23.17 -4.59
CA ALA A 12 -13.01 23.75 -5.54
C ALA A 12 -11.55 23.33 -5.30
N VAL A 13 -11.15 23.14 -4.04
CA VAL A 13 -9.83 22.60 -3.68
C VAL A 13 -9.74 21.11 -4.04
N ASP A 14 -10.77 20.33 -3.73
CA ASP A 14 -10.81 18.88 -3.99
C ASP A 14 -10.75 18.56 -5.49
N VAL A 15 -11.36 19.40 -6.34
CA VAL A 15 -11.22 19.30 -7.80
C VAL A 15 -9.75 19.40 -8.22
N LYS A 16 -9.00 20.37 -7.69
CA LYS A 16 -7.56 20.53 -7.98
C LYS A 16 -6.73 19.39 -7.41
N MET A 17 -7.08 18.90 -6.22
CA MET A 17 -6.41 17.75 -5.62
C MET A 17 -6.57 16.51 -6.49
N ARG A 18 -7.75 16.27 -7.06
CA ARG A 18 -7.99 15.16 -8.00
C ARG A 18 -7.13 15.28 -9.25
N GLU A 19 -7.03 16.46 -9.85
CA GLU A 19 -6.19 16.70 -11.04
C GLU A 19 -4.71 16.40 -10.75
N LEU A 20 -4.20 16.91 -9.63
CA LEU A 20 -2.82 16.66 -9.19
C LEU A 20 -2.58 15.17 -8.86
N PHE A 21 -3.57 14.51 -8.25
CA PHE A 21 -3.51 13.09 -7.95
C PHE A 21 -3.39 12.25 -9.23
N LEU A 22 -4.24 12.50 -10.24
CA LEU A 22 -4.19 11.79 -11.52
C LEU A 22 -2.82 11.96 -12.21
N LYS A 23 -2.32 13.20 -12.28
CA LYS A 23 -0.98 13.48 -12.80
C LYS A 23 0.11 12.73 -12.05
N ARG A 24 -0.01 12.62 -10.72
CA ARG A 24 0.93 11.85 -9.90
C ARG A 24 0.89 10.36 -10.22
N MET A 25 -0.30 9.79 -10.44
CA MET A 25 -0.44 8.37 -10.79
C MET A 25 0.18 8.05 -12.16
N ASP A 26 0.06 8.95 -13.14
CA ASP A 26 0.77 8.82 -14.42
C ASP A 26 2.30 8.80 -14.25
N LEU A 27 2.83 9.64 -13.36
CA LEU A 27 4.24 9.61 -13.01
C LEU A 27 4.62 8.31 -12.28
N SER A 28 3.76 7.80 -11.41
CA SER A 28 3.97 6.49 -10.76
C SER A 28 4.05 5.34 -11.76
N ARG A 29 3.26 5.39 -12.85
CA ARG A 29 3.35 4.42 -13.95
C ARG A 29 4.73 4.48 -14.62
N GLN A 30 5.20 5.67 -14.96
CA GLN A 30 6.53 5.86 -15.55
C GLN A 30 7.65 5.37 -14.62
N VAL A 31 7.51 5.59 -13.30
CA VAL A 31 8.45 5.10 -12.29
C VAL A 31 8.53 3.58 -12.30
N VAL A 32 7.42 2.85 -12.36
CA VAL A 32 7.49 1.37 -12.41
C VAL A 32 8.00 0.85 -13.74
N GLU A 33 7.69 1.51 -14.86
CA GLU A 33 8.25 1.16 -16.18
C GLU A 33 9.79 1.26 -16.16
N GLU A 34 10.33 2.32 -15.57
CA GLU A 34 11.78 2.50 -15.42
C GLU A 34 12.39 1.53 -14.40
N LYS A 35 11.69 1.24 -13.30
CA LYS A 35 12.13 0.24 -12.31
C LYS A 35 12.20 -1.17 -12.90
N LYS A 36 11.23 -1.54 -13.75
CA LYS A 36 11.26 -2.81 -14.51
C LYS A 36 12.51 -2.89 -15.39
N ARG A 37 12.84 -1.81 -16.10
CA ARG A 37 14.00 -1.74 -17.00
C ARG A 37 15.33 -1.86 -16.25
N THR A 38 15.39 -1.30 -15.04
CA THR A 38 16.62 -1.23 -14.23
C THR A 38 16.73 -2.33 -13.18
N GLY A 39 15.67 -3.08 -12.93
CA GLY A 39 15.58 -4.06 -11.83
C GLY A 39 15.47 -3.45 -10.44
N ALA A 40 15.13 -2.15 -10.34
CA ALA A 40 15.02 -1.46 -9.07
C ALA A 40 13.73 -1.83 -8.32
N LYS A 41 13.80 -1.92 -6.98
CA LYS A 41 12.66 -2.27 -6.14
C LYS A 41 11.60 -1.16 -6.11
N VAL A 42 10.33 -1.55 -5.96
CA VAL A 42 9.22 -0.60 -5.79
C VAL A 42 9.34 0.11 -4.45
N TYR A 43 9.49 -0.63 -3.37
CA TYR A 43 9.63 -0.11 -2.02
C TYR A 43 11.10 0.09 -1.63
N VAL A 44 11.42 1.31 -1.21
CA VAL A 44 12.75 1.72 -0.74
C VAL A 44 12.56 2.62 0.49
N PRO A 45 12.49 2.05 1.72
CA PRO A 45 12.05 2.78 2.92
C PRO A 45 12.82 4.08 3.15
N LYS A 46 14.15 4.03 3.04
CA LYS A 46 15.02 5.20 3.22
C LYS A 46 14.67 6.33 2.25
N ARG A 47 14.41 6.00 0.98
CA ARG A 47 14.05 6.99 -0.03
C ARG A 47 12.68 7.60 0.25
N GLU A 48 11.72 6.82 0.74
CA GLU A 48 10.40 7.35 1.09
C GLU A 48 10.48 8.30 2.29
N GLU A 49 11.25 7.97 3.33
CA GLU A 49 11.45 8.86 4.47
C GLU A 49 12.14 10.16 4.05
N GLU A 50 13.16 10.12 3.19
CA GLU A 50 13.79 11.32 2.61
C GLU A 50 12.78 12.22 1.89
N VAL A 51 11.87 11.62 1.10
CA VAL A 51 10.83 12.39 0.39
C VAL A 51 9.82 13.00 1.36
N ILE A 52 9.42 12.27 2.41
CA ILE A 52 8.53 12.77 3.45
C ILE A 52 9.17 13.96 4.17
N LEU A 53 10.40 13.79 4.68
CA LEU A 53 11.14 14.84 5.38
C LEU A 53 11.34 16.08 4.50
N GLY A 54 11.64 15.88 3.21
CA GLY A 54 11.75 16.98 2.24
C GLY A 54 10.43 17.73 2.03
N ARG A 55 9.29 17.04 2.06
CA ARG A 55 7.95 17.63 1.86
C ARG A 55 7.43 18.40 3.05
N ILE A 56 7.77 17.98 4.26
CA ILE A 56 7.35 18.67 5.50
C ILE A 56 8.31 19.79 5.91
N LYS A 57 9.46 19.92 5.24
CA LYS A 57 10.49 20.90 5.59
C LYS A 57 9.92 22.33 5.49
N GLY A 58 9.98 23.05 6.60
CA GLY A 58 9.52 24.44 6.69
C GLY A 58 8.01 24.60 6.91
N MET A 59 7.27 23.51 7.14
CA MET A 59 5.89 23.59 7.61
C MET A 59 5.86 23.80 9.12
N GLU A 60 5.00 24.71 9.58
CA GLU A 60 4.79 25.01 11.02
C GLU A 60 3.49 24.42 11.56
N GLU A 61 2.47 24.28 10.70
CA GLU A 61 1.15 23.77 11.05
C GLU A 61 0.80 22.49 10.27
N HIS A 62 -0.08 21.67 10.84
CA HIS A 62 -0.60 20.43 10.22
C HIS A 62 0.44 19.41 9.75
N VAL A 63 1.65 19.45 10.33
CA VAL A 63 2.76 18.57 9.95
C VAL A 63 2.40 17.08 10.09
N PRO A 64 1.81 16.61 11.22
CA PRO A 64 1.42 15.21 11.36
C PRO A 64 0.40 14.76 10.30
N GLU A 65 -0.61 15.59 10.02
CA GLU A 65 -1.68 15.31 9.07
C GLU A 65 -1.14 15.25 7.65
N TYR A 66 -0.26 16.19 7.27
CA TYR A 66 0.37 16.16 5.96
C TYR A 66 1.37 15.00 5.82
N LYS A 67 2.09 14.64 6.89
CA LYS A 67 2.94 13.43 6.92
C LYS A 67 2.10 12.19 6.62
N MET A 68 0.95 12.04 7.29
CA MET A 68 0.00 10.94 7.06
C MET A 68 -0.52 10.94 5.61
N PHE A 69 -0.93 12.10 5.09
CA PHE A 69 -1.38 12.23 3.70
C PHE A 69 -0.32 11.77 2.70
N VAL A 70 0.93 12.23 2.87
CA VAL A 70 2.04 11.85 1.99
C VAL A 70 2.28 10.34 2.01
N ARG A 71 2.28 9.73 3.19
CA ARG A 71 2.46 8.28 3.37
C ARG A 71 1.35 7.48 2.69
N GLN A 72 0.10 7.88 2.88
CA GLN A 72 -1.04 7.23 2.23
C GLN A 72 -0.95 7.33 0.71
N VAL A 73 -0.58 8.50 0.19
CA VAL A 73 -0.39 8.74 -1.25
C VAL A 73 0.79 7.92 -1.80
N MET A 74 1.83 7.65 -1.01
CA MET A 74 2.91 6.71 -1.36
C MET A 74 2.42 5.25 -1.37
N ALA A 75 1.69 4.80 -0.35
CA ALA A 75 1.13 3.45 -0.30
C ALA A 75 0.22 3.16 -1.52
N ILE A 76 -0.68 4.08 -1.86
CA ILE A 76 -1.53 4.00 -3.07
C ILE A 76 -0.67 3.89 -4.33
N SER A 77 0.41 4.68 -4.42
CA SER A 77 1.36 4.60 -5.53
C SER A 77 2.03 3.24 -5.63
N ARG A 78 2.41 2.63 -4.50
CA ARG A 78 3.06 1.31 -4.50
C ARG A 78 2.09 0.22 -4.93
N ILE A 79 0.85 0.22 -4.40
CA ILE A 79 -0.21 -0.70 -4.83
C ILE A 79 -0.38 -0.66 -6.35
N TYR A 80 -0.48 0.54 -6.94
CA TYR A 80 -0.61 0.69 -8.39
C TYR A 80 0.64 0.25 -9.17
N GLN A 81 1.84 0.50 -8.64
CA GLN A 81 3.08 -0.01 -9.26
C GLN A 81 3.10 -1.54 -9.23
N TYR A 82 2.73 -2.19 -8.12
CA TYR A 82 2.64 -3.66 -8.05
C TYR A 82 1.56 -4.23 -8.95
N SER A 83 0.44 -3.54 -9.19
CA SER A 83 -0.57 -4.01 -10.16
C SER A 83 -0.09 -3.93 -11.61
N CYS A 84 1.09 -3.35 -11.85
CA CYS A 84 1.75 -3.38 -13.15
C CYS A 84 2.81 -4.48 -13.22
N LEU A 85 3.10 -5.22 -12.14
CA LEU A 85 4.17 -6.22 -12.08
C LEU A 85 3.60 -7.65 -12.15
N ALA A 86 4.40 -8.57 -12.71
CA ALA A 86 4.07 -9.98 -12.71
C ALA A 86 4.27 -10.57 -11.31
N LEU A 87 3.45 -11.56 -10.96
CA LEU A 87 3.66 -12.33 -9.73
C LEU A 87 4.89 -13.23 -9.87
N PRO A 88 5.68 -13.39 -8.80
CA PRO A 88 6.69 -14.44 -8.73
C PRO A 88 6.02 -15.82 -8.68
N GLU A 89 6.76 -16.86 -9.05
CA GLU A 89 6.24 -18.24 -9.08
C GLU A 89 5.69 -18.70 -7.73
N SER A 90 6.27 -18.22 -6.63
CA SER A 90 5.84 -18.48 -5.25
C SER A 90 4.41 -18.03 -4.97
N LEU A 91 3.87 -17.08 -5.75
CA LEU A 91 2.51 -16.55 -5.62
C LEU A 91 1.56 -17.05 -6.71
N ASN A 92 1.97 -18.00 -7.55
CA ASN A 92 1.09 -18.57 -8.59
C ASN A 92 -0.18 -19.23 -8.01
N ILE A 93 -0.15 -19.62 -6.73
CA ILE A 93 -1.33 -20.13 -6.00
C ILE A 93 -2.50 -19.13 -5.99
N LEU A 94 -2.25 -17.83 -6.14
CA LEU A 94 -3.28 -16.79 -6.18
C LEU A 94 -4.08 -16.78 -7.50
N SER A 95 -3.67 -17.53 -8.52
CA SER A 95 -4.37 -17.56 -9.81
C SER A 95 -5.68 -18.38 -9.81
N SER A 96 -6.09 -18.94 -8.67
CA SER A 96 -7.14 -19.98 -8.58
C SER A 96 -8.59 -19.48 -8.43
N GLY A 97 -8.86 -18.20 -8.65
CA GLY A 97 -10.24 -17.67 -8.58
C GLY A 97 -10.60 -17.19 -7.18
N LYS A 98 -11.81 -17.56 -6.72
CA LYS A 98 -12.26 -17.24 -5.36
C LYS A 98 -11.69 -18.25 -4.38
N ASP A 99 -10.89 -17.76 -3.44
CA ASP A 99 -10.18 -18.60 -2.48
C ASP A 99 -10.01 -17.88 -1.13
N LYS A 100 -9.52 -18.63 -0.14
CA LYS A 100 -9.15 -18.15 1.19
C LYS A 100 -7.67 -18.44 1.43
N PHE A 101 -6.93 -17.45 1.93
CA PHE A 101 -5.50 -17.56 2.19
C PHE A 101 -5.15 -17.06 3.60
N ILE A 102 -4.05 -17.58 4.12
CA ILE A 102 -3.37 -17.09 5.32
C ILE A 102 -2.07 -16.44 4.85
N LEU A 103 -1.91 -15.16 5.14
CA LEU A 103 -0.70 -14.40 4.93
C LEU A 103 0.05 -14.28 6.26
N LYS A 104 1.29 -14.75 6.32
CA LYS A 104 2.17 -14.49 7.46
C LYS A 104 3.37 -13.68 6.99
N PHE A 105 3.78 -12.70 7.78
CA PHE A 105 4.95 -11.88 7.51
C PHE A 105 5.47 -11.24 8.79
N SER A 106 6.69 -10.72 8.75
CA SER A 106 7.29 -9.95 9.82
C SER A 106 7.69 -8.57 9.31
N CYS A 107 7.54 -7.56 10.16
CA CYS A 107 8.02 -6.21 9.90
C CYS A 107 8.55 -5.56 11.19
N ASP A 108 9.25 -4.44 11.08
CA ASP A 108 9.66 -3.67 12.25
C ASP A 108 8.43 -3.06 12.95
N VAL A 109 8.41 -3.05 14.29
CA VAL A 109 7.27 -2.60 15.11
C VAL A 109 6.93 -1.11 14.93
N ASN A 110 7.91 -0.30 14.54
CA ASN A 110 7.76 1.13 14.27
C ASN A 110 7.50 1.42 12.78
N SER A 111 7.43 0.38 11.96
CA SER A 111 7.26 0.49 10.52
C SER A 111 5.78 0.59 10.13
N GLU A 112 5.51 1.02 8.90
CA GLU A 112 4.15 1.26 8.40
C GLU A 112 3.61 0.07 7.60
N GLN A 113 4.36 -1.02 7.51
CA GLN A 113 4.07 -2.14 6.64
C GLN A 113 2.77 -2.84 7.01
N LEU A 114 2.45 -2.97 8.30
CA LEU A 114 1.17 -3.54 8.72
C LEU A 114 -0.02 -2.70 8.25
N LEU A 115 0.09 -1.37 8.36
CA LEU A 115 -0.93 -0.44 7.87
C LEU A 115 -1.01 -0.45 6.34
N ALA A 116 0.12 -0.54 5.65
CA ALA A 116 0.19 -0.65 4.20
C ALA A 116 -0.45 -1.95 3.70
N ALA A 117 -0.19 -3.07 4.37
CA ALA A 117 -0.81 -4.37 4.11
C ALA A 117 -2.33 -4.29 4.25
N PHE A 118 -2.82 -3.76 5.38
CA PHE A 118 -4.24 -3.57 5.62
C PHE A 118 -4.88 -2.67 4.56
N THR A 119 -4.25 -1.54 4.26
CA THR A 119 -4.70 -0.60 3.22
C THR A 119 -4.80 -1.27 1.85
N ALA A 120 -3.80 -2.05 1.45
CA ALA A 120 -3.77 -2.72 0.16
C ALA A 120 -4.89 -3.75 0.03
N LEU A 121 -5.07 -4.59 1.06
CA LEU A 121 -6.14 -5.59 1.10
C LEU A 121 -7.52 -4.93 1.01
N ARG A 122 -7.77 -3.87 1.80
CA ARG A 122 -9.06 -3.15 1.78
C ARG A 122 -9.31 -2.42 0.46
N THR A 123 -8.27 -1.81 -0.12
CA THR A 123 -8.36 -1.15 -1.43
C THR A 123 -8.71 -2.12 -2.54
N ALA A 124 -8.18 -3.35 -2.47
CA ALA A 124 -8.47 -4.41 -3.43
C ALA A 124 -9.83 -5.10 -3.21
N GLY A 125 -10.60 -4.71 -2.18
CA GLY A 125 -11.87 -5.37 -1.86
C GLY A 125 -11.70 -6.78 -1.29
N ILE A 126 -10.52 -7.13 -0.79
CA ILE A 126 -10.24 -8.42 -0.17
C ILE A 126 -10.86 -8.41 1.24
N ALA A 127 -11.64 -9.44 1.56
CA ALA A 127 -12.20 -9.62 2.89
C ALA A 127 -11.09 -10.06 3.86
N ILE A 128 -11.05 -9.44 5.03
CA ILE A 128 -10.15 -9.79 6.13
C ILE A 128 -11.02 -10.42 7.21
N HIS A 129 -10.77 -11.70 7.51
CA HIS A 129 -11.53 -12.47 8.50
C HIS A 129 -10.89 -12.43 9.87
N GLU A 130 -9.57 -12.50 9.91
CA GLU A 130 -8.80 -12.54 11.13
C GLU A 130 -7.46 -11.84 10.90
N MET A 131 -7.00 -11.14 11.93
CA MET A 131 -5.71 -10.47 11.94
C MET A 131 -5.14 -10.60 13.34
N GLN A 132 -3.99 -11.26 13.45
CA GLN A 132 -3.25 -11.46 14.68
C GLN A 132 -1.85 -10.90 14.51
N TRP A 133 -1.29 -10.37 15.58
CA TRP A 133 0.11 -9.98 15.62
C TRP A 133 0.72 -10.20 17.00
N GLU A 134 2.01 -10.46 17.01
CA GLU A 134 2.82 -10.57 18.22
C GLU A 134 4.09 -9.74 18.06
N SER A 135 4.43 -8.96 19.09
CA SER A 135 5.68 -8.21 19.14
C SER A 135 6.74 -9.01 19.88
N VAL A 136 7.86 -9.26 19.22
CA VAL A 136 9.04 -9.93 19.77
C VAL A 136 10.23 -9.01 19.57
N GLY A 137 10.59 -8.25 20.61
CA GLY A 137 11.62 -7.21 20.51
C GLY A 137 11.18 -6.07 19.59
N GLU A 138 11.97 -5.79 18.55
CA GLU A 138 11.66 -4.77 17.53
C GLU A 138 10.90 -5.34 16.33
N THR A 139 10.59 -6.64 16.34
CA THR A 139 9.88 -7.33 15.24
C THR A 139 8.42 -7.56 15.58
N LEU A 140 7.54 -7.24 14.64
CA LEU A 140 6.12 -7.53 14.67
C LEU A 140 5.82 -8.70 13.71
N ASN A 141 5.45 -9.86 14.27
CA ASN A 141 5.04 -11.02 13.50
C ASN A 141 3.53 -10.97 13.29
N CYS A 142 3.09 -10.99 12.03
CA CYS A 142 1.69 -10.81 11.65
C CYS A 142 1.15 -12.06 10.96
N SER A 143 -0.13 -12.38 11.21
CA SER A 143 -0.89 -13.40 10.51
C SER A 143 -2.26 -12.84 10.14
N ILE A 144 -2.61 -12.86 8.84
CA ILE A 144 -3.85 -12.32 8.31
C ILE A 144 -4.57 -13.39 7.49
N THR A 145 -5.79 -13.72 7.89
CA THR A 145 -6.67 -14.62 7.13
C THR A 145 -7.55 -13.79 6.21
N ILE A 146 -7.44 -14.02 4.91
CA ILE A 146 -8.12 -13.25 3.86
C ILE A 146 -8.92 -14.14 2.92
N SER A 147 -9.94 -13.59 2.27
CA SER A 147 -10.61 -14.23 1.14
C SER A 147 -11.03 -13.23 0.08
N GLY A 148 -11.09 -13.66 -1.16
CA GLY A 148 -11.50 -12.81 -2.27
C GLY A 148 -11.35 -13.51 -3.61
N ASP A 149 -11.62 -12.77 -4.67
CA ASP A 149 -11.30 -13.19 -6.04
C ASP A 149 -9.91 -12.69 -6.40
N PHE A 150 -8.94 -13.59 -6.56
CA PHE A 150 -7.54 -13.24 -6.80
C PHE A 150 -7.16 -13.20 -8.29
N THR A 151 -8.15 -13.13 -9.19
CA THR A 151 -7.91 -13.03 -10.64
C THR A 151 -7.49 -11.64 -11.10
N SER A 152 -7.89 -10.58 -10.38
CA SER A 152 -7.62 -9.20 -10.77
C SER A 152 -6.19 -8.75 -10.46
N GLU A 153 -5.66 -7.82 -11.25
CA GLU A 153 -4.32 -7.25 -10.99
C GLU A 153 -4.25 -6.50 -9.65
N LEU A 154 -5.35 -5.90 -9.20
CA LEU A 154 -5.38 -5.16 -7.93
C LEU A 154 -5.30 -6.10 -6.72
N THR A 155 -6.00 -7.23 -6.76
CA THR A 155 -5.96 -8.24 -5.69
C THR A 155 -4.61 -8.94 -5.63
N LYS A 156 -4.02 -9.23 -6.79
CA LYS A 156 -2.64 -9.75 -6.87
C LYS A 156 -1.63 -8.73 -6.34
N ALA A 157 -1.78 -7.46 -6.70
CA ALA A 157 -0.91 -6.38 -6.24
C ALA A 157 -0.94 -6.21 -4.72
N ALA A 158 -2.10 -6.37 -4.09
CA ALA A 158 -2.22 -6.27 -2.64
C ALA A 158 -1.40 -7.36 -1.93
N VAL A 159 -1.45 -8.60 -2.41
CA VAL A 159 -0.64 -9.69 -1.86
C VAL A 159 0.84 -9.54 -2.22
N LEU A 160 1.15 -9.10 -3.45
CA LEU A 160 2.52 -8.84 -3.90
C LEU A 160 3.19 -7.72 -3.09
N LEU A 161 2.46 -6.67 -2.73
CA LEU A 161 2.95 -5.62 -1.84
C LEU A 161 3.38 -6.21 -0.50
N ILE A 162 2.55 -7.06 0.10
CA ILE A 162 2.87 -7.71 1.37
C ILE A 162 4.12 -8.60 1.20
N TYR A 163 4.22 -9.31 0.09
CA TYR A 163 5.34 -10.18 -0.24
C TYR A 163 6.67 -9.43 -0.41
N GLU A 164 6.67 -8.30 -1.11
CA GLU A 164 7.88 -7.55 -1.46
C GLU A 164 8.33 -6.56 -0.37
N GLU A 165 7.42 -6.07 0.47
CA GLU A 165 7.72 -5.03 1.48
C GLU A 165 8.04 -5.57 2.87
N ASN A 166 7.87 -6.86 3.10
CA ASN A 166 8.02 -7.49 4.41
C ASN A 166 9.04 -8.62 4.40
N GLU A 167 9.37 -9.09 5.60
CA GLU A 167 10.29 -10.20 5.82
C GLU A 167 9.52 -11.48 6.20
N HIS A 168 10.17 -12.64 6.08
CA HIS A 168 9.62 -13.95 6.48
C HIS A 168 8.22 -14.24 5.93
N VAL A 169 7.95 -13.78 4.70
CA VAL A 169 6.60 -13.86 4.13
C VAL A 169 6.24 -15.28 3.71
N SER A 170 5.02 -15.72 4.05
CA SER A 170 4.42 -16.94 3.52
C SER A 170 2.94 -16.70 3.17
N VAL A 171 2.52 -17.33 2.08
CA VAL A 171 1.14 -17.29 1.57
C VAL A 171 0.69 -18.74 1.41
N GLN A 172 -0.35 -19.12 2.13
CA GLN A 172 -0.87 -20.49 2.16
C GLN A 172 -2.37 -20.47 1.94
N LYS A 173 -2.93 -21.44 1.21
CA LYS A 173 -4.39 -21.63 1.18
C LYS A 173 -4.86 -21.99 2.59
N ALA A 174 -5.94 -21.37 3.05
CA ALA A 174 -6.59 -21.78 4.28
C ALA A 174 -7.28 -23.13 4.04
N GLU A 175 -7.13 -24.07 4.97
CA GLU A 175 -7.93 -25.29 4.98
C GLU A 175 -9.41 -24.93 5.22
N GLU A 176 -10.32 -25.69 4.61
CA GLU A 176 -11.78 -25.51 4.75
C GLU A 176 -12.27 -25.74 6.19
#